data_AF-A0A358D7K7-F1
#
_entry.id   AF-A0A358D7K7-F1
#
_cell.length_a   1.000
_cell.length_b   1.000
_cell.length_c   1.000
_cell.angle_alpha   90.00
_cell.angle_beta   90.00
_cell.angle_gamma   90.00
#
_symmetry.space_group_name_H-M   'P 1'
#
loop_
_entity.id
_entity.type
_entity.pdbx_description
1 polymer ?
#
loop_
_entity_poly.entity_id
_entity_poly.type
_entity_poly.pdbx_seq_one_letter_code
_entity_poly.pdbx_strand_id
1 'polypeptide(L)'
;SADPLVRSLTDAGRLRVFQVADSDGQLGATGGIDIDPATGLLVRADGTLDPAVHAAGIPVDEVVHDTIISPMPGTNPTMLRETDRVARSAVRIALHAASVSPTVPLARSSA
;
A
#
# COMPACT_ATOMS: atom_id res chain seq x y z
N SER A 1 -15.03 -2.78 8.11
CA SER A 1 -15.08 -3.66 6.92
C SER A 1 -15.57 -5.05 7.32
N ALA A 2 -16.32 -5.74 6.46
CA ALA A 2 -16.63 -7.16 6.64
C ALA A 2 -15.49 -8.08 6.14
N ASP A 3 -14.51 -7.53 5.42
CA ASP A 3 -13.33 -8.26 4.98
C ASP A 3 -12.42 -8.61 6.17
N PRO A 4 -12.05 -9.90 6.35
CA PRO A 4 -11.30 -10.35 7.51
C PRO A 4 -9.86 -9.83 7.54
N LEU A 5 -9.22 -9.62 6.38
CA LEU A 5 -7.86 -9.09 6.32
C LEU A 5 -7.85 -7.63 6.76
N VAL A 6 -8.72 -6.80 6.18
CA VAL A 6 -8.87 -5.39 6.58
C VAL A 6 -9.17 -5.29 8.07
N ARG A 7 -10.08 -6.11 8.59
CA ARG A 7 -10.40 -6.14 10.02
C ARG A 7 -9.17 -6.45 10.88
N SER A 8 -8.43 -7.50 10.55
CA SER A 8 -7.23 -7.87 11.31
C SER A 8 -6.13 -6.79 11.28
N LEU A 9 -5.96 -6.09 10.17
CA LEU A 9 -5.00 -4.99 10.04
C LEU A 9 -5.43 -3.76 10.85
N THR A 10 -6.73 -3.43 10.84
CA THR A 10 -7.29 -2.36 11.67
C THR A 10 -7.16 -2.68 13.15
N ASP A 11 -7.54 -3.88 13.58
CA ASP A 11 -7.46 -4.32 14.98
C ASP A 11 -6.01 -4.33 15.49
N ALA A 12 -5.04 -4.61 14.62
CA ALA A 12 -3.62 -4.54 14.93
C ALA A 12 -3.02 -3.11 14.84
N GLY A 13 -3.82 -2.08 14.55
CA GLY A 13 -3.36 -0.70 14.38
C GLY A 13 -2.48 -0.45 13.16
N ARG A 14 -2.40 -1.42 12.23
CA ARG A 14 -1.54 -1.37 11.04
C ARG A 14 -2.17 -0.64 9.86
N LEU A 15 -3.46 -0.35 9.95
CA LEU A 15 -4.26 0.32 8.94
C LEU A 15 -5.15 1.36 9.60
N ARG A 16 -5.21 2.56 9.02
CA ARG A 16 -6.26 3.54 9.30
C ARG A 16 -7.15 3.77 8.08
N VAL A 17 -8.36 4.25 8.36
CA VAL A 17 -9.33 4.66 7.34
C VAL A 17 -8.86 5.97 6.72
N PHE A 18 -9.01 6.11 5.40
CA PHE A 18 -8.73 7.35 4.70
C PHE A 18 -9.69 8.46 5.14
N GLN A 19 -9.18 9.68 5.29
CA GLN A 19 -9.96 10.82 5.73
C GLN A 19 -9.86 11.94 4.70
N VAL A 20 -10.98 12.59 4.44
CA VAL A 20 -11.08 13.72 3.52
C VAL A 20 -11.56 14.93 4.31
N ALA A 21 -10.96 16.08 4.06
CA ALA A 21 -11.41 17.35 4.63
C ALA A 21 -12.59 17.90 3.83
N ASP A 22 -13.63 18.38 4.51
CA ASP A 22 -14.68 19.18 3.89
C ASP A 22 -14.22 20.63 3.64
N SER A 23 -15.13 21.47 3.13
CA SER A 23 -14.85 22.88 2.86
C SER A 23 -14.49 23.71 4.09
N ASP A 24 -14.90 23.26 5.28
CA ASP A 24 -14.61 23.89 6.57
C ASP A 24 -13.37 23.28 7.24
N GLY A 25 -12.70 22.33 6.58
CA GLY A 25 -11.51 21.64 7.04
C GLY A 25 -11.79 20.52 8.06
N GLN A 26 -13.05 20.14 8.29
CA GLN A 26 -13.37 19.01 9.15
C GLN A 26 -13.07 17.69 8.44
N LEU A 27 -12.40 16.77 9.14
CA LEU A 27 -12.04 15.47 8.59
C LEU A 27 -13.21 14.49 8.74
N GLY A 28 -13.67 13.97 7.61
CA GLY A 28 -14.63 12.86 7.52
C GLY A 28 -13.94 11.57 7.12
N ALA A 29 -14.27 10.47 7.81
CA ALA A 29 -13.81 9.14 7.41
C ALA A 29 -14.54 8.67 6.14
N THR A 30 -13.79 8.02 5.25
CA THR A 30 -14.34 7.43 4.02
C THR A 30 -14.44 5.90 4.12
N GLY A 31 -14.74 5.20 3.02
CA GLY A 31 -14.68 3.73 2.95
C GLY A 31 -13.28 3.19 2.65
N GLY A 32 -12.37 4.08 2.26
CA GLY A 32 -11.04 3.78 1.73
C GLY A 32 -9.99 3.45 2.79
N ILE A 33 -8.93 2.80 2.30
CA ILE A 33 -7.73 2.46 3.07
C ILE A 33 -6.71 3.58 2.87
N ASP A 34 -6.20 4.16 3.96
CA ASP A 34 -5.19 5.21 3.86
C ASP A 34 -3.80 4.64 3.50
N ILE A 35 -3.13 5.29 2.54
CA ILE A 35 -1.81 4.91 2.04
C ILE A 35 -0.92 6.13 1.86
N ASP A 36 0.39 5.91 1.87
CA ASP A 36 1.32 6.90 1.35
C ASP A 36 1.19 6.98 -0.20
N PRO A 37 0.79 8.14 -0.77
CA PRO A 37 0.65 8.30 -2.21
C PRO A 37 1.98 8.27 -2.96
N ALA A 38 3.14 8.27 -2.30
CA ALA A 38 4.44 8.09 -2.93
C ALA A 38 4.88 6.62 -3.03
N THR A 39 4.42 5.74 -2.14
CA THR A 39 4.92 4.36 -2.06
C THR A 39 3.85 3.28 -2.08
N GLY A 40 2.62 3.59 -1.67
CA GLY A 40 1.50 2.65 -1.49
C GLY A 40 1.56 1.88 -0.16
N LEU A 41 2.50 2.21 0.72
CA LEU A 41 2.53 1.64 2.07
C LEU A 41 1.30 2.10 2.85
N LEU A 42 0.75 1.21 3.67
CA LEU A 42 -0.36 1.56 4.55
C LEU A 42 0.05 2.64 5.55
N VAL A 43 -0.89 3.55 5.84
CA VAL A 43 -0.77 4.43 7.00
C VAL A 43 -1.40 3.73 8.21
N ARG A 44 -0.63 3.64 9.29
CA ARG A 44 -1.05 3.07 10.57
C ARG A 44 -1.99 4.02 11.31
N ALA A 45 -2.64 3.51 12.36
CA ALA A 45 -3.51 4.30 13.23
C ALA A 45 -2.81 5.52 13.85
N ASP A 46 -1.50 5.41 14.11
CA ASP A 46 -0.67 6.50 14.66
C ASP A 46 -0.13 7.48 13.60
N GLY A 47 -0.47 7.29 12.33
CA GLY A 47 0.01 8.10 11.21
C GLY A 47 1.37 7.71 10.65
N THR A 48 2.05 6.70 11.21
CA THR A 48 3.30 6.17 10.66
C THR A 48 3.04 5.24 9.47
N LEU A 49 4.06 5.00 8.64
CA LEU A 49 3.94 4.04 7.53
C LEU A 49 4.24 2.61 7.99
N ASP A 50 3.40 1.66 7.56
CA ASP A 50 3.69 0.25 7.72
C ASP A 50 4.69 -0.22 6.65
N PRO A 51 5.93 -0.63 7.00
CA PRO A 51 6.97 -0.94 6.02
C PRO A 51 6.78 -2.31 5.35
N ALA A 52 5.79 -3.10 5.78
CA ALA A 52 5.60 -4.48 5.35
C ALA A 52 4.33 -4.70 4.53
N VAL A 53 3.42 -3.73 4.45
CA VAL A 53 2.16 -3.88 3.72
C VAL A 53 1.94 -2.70 2.79
N HIS A 54 1.83 -3.03 1.51
CA HIS A 54 1.34 -2.12 0.48
C HIS A 54 -0.11 -2.45 0.13
N ALA A 55 -0.86 -1.44 -0.30
CA ALA A 55 -2.14 -1.61 -0.97
C ALA A 55 -2.10 -0.93 -2.35
N ALA A 56 -2.74 -1.55 -3.33
CA ALA A 56 -2.75 -1.10 -4.73
C ALA A 56 -4.06 -1.51 -5.43
N GLY A 57 -4.40 -0.82 -6.52
CA GLY A 57 -5.62 -1.07 -7.30
C GLY A 57 -6.93 -0.68 -6.60
N ILE A 58 -8.01 -1.42 -6.90
CA ILE A 58 -9.39 -1.11 -6.45
C ILE A 58 -9.53 -0.78 -4.96
N PRO A 59 -8.86 -1.49 -4.02
CA PRO A 59 -8.98 -1.16 -2.58
C PRO A 59 -8.55 0.26 -2.19
N VAL A 60 -7.79 0.97 -3.04
CA VAL A 60 -7.32 2.34 -2.80
C VAL A 60 -7.96 3.37 -3.74
N ASP A 61 -9.09 3.03 -4.37
CA ASP A 61 -9.76 3.91 -5.35
C ASP A 61 -10.15 5.26 -4.75
N GLU A 62 -10.63 5.29 -3.50
CA GLU A 62 -10.99 6.54 -2.83
C GLU A 62 -9.79 7.47 -2.55
N VAL A 63 -8.55 6.95 -2.65
CA VAL A 63 -7.32 7.72 -2.43
C VAL A 63 -6.70 8.15 -3.75
N VAL A 64 -6.53 7.20 -4.68
CA VAL A 64 -5.77 7.42 -5.92
C VAL A 64 -6.69 7.80 -7.09
N HIS A 65 -7.97 7.45 -7.02
CA HIS A 65 -8.99 7.58 -8.07
C HIS A 65 -8.64 6.80 -9.35
N ASP A 66 -9.68 6.49 -10.14
CA ASP A 66 -9.58 5.81 -11.43
C ASP A 66 -8.91 4.42 -11.39
N THR A 67 -8.85 3.77 -10.22
CA THR A 67 -8.27 2.43 -10.10
C THR A 67 -9.26 1.32 -10.47
N ILE A 68 -10.56 1.64 -10.58
CA ILE A 68 -11.65 0.72 -10.93
C ILE A 68 -11.87 0.61 -12.45
N ILE A 69 -11.42 1.60 -13.23
CA ILE A 69 -11.66 1.64 -14.68
C ILE A 69 -10.63 0.82 -15.48
N SER A 70 -10.93 0.55 -16.74
CA SER A 70 -9.97 -0.11 -17.65
C SER A 70 -9.00 0.90 -18.27
N PRO A 71 -7.73 0.53 -18.51
CA PRO A 71 -6.77 1.39 -19.17
C PRO A 71 -7.17 1.63 -20.63
N MET A 72 -7.23 2.88 -21.05
CA MET A 72 -7.51 3.24 -22.44
C MET A 72 -6.23 3.17 -23.29
N PRO A 73 -6.24 2.51 -24.46
CA PRO A 73 -5.08 2.47 -25.35
C PRO A 73 -4.55 3.86 -25.68
N GLY A 74 -3.22 4.01 -25.70
CA GLY A 74 -2.56 5.28 -26.01
C GLY A 74 -2.57 6.33 -24.90
N THR A 75 -3.13 6.01 -23.72
CA THR A 75 -3.10 6.91 -22.55
C THR A 75 -1.98 6.55 -21.58
N ASN A 76 -1.75 7.40 -20.57
CA ASN A 76 -0.90 7.12 -19.41
C ASN A 76 -1.77 6.88 -18.16
N PRO A 77 -2.43 5.71 -18.07
CA PRO A 77 -3.52 5.46 -17.12
C PRO A 77 -3.04 5.47 -15.66
N THR A 78 -3.82 6.12 -14.79
CA THR A 78 -3.54 6.26 -13.34
C THR A 78 -3.25 4.92 -12.67
N MET A 79 -4.05 3.89 -12.91
CA MET A 79 -3.89 2.55 -12.34
C MET A 79 -2.53 1.91 -12.66
N LEU A 80 -1.96 2.11 -13.87
CA LEU A 80 -0.65 1.54 -14.21
C LEU A 80 0.49 2.31 -13.54
N ARG A 81 0.37 3.64 -13.44
CA ARG A 81 1.32 4.50 -12.73
C ARG A 81 1.33 4.19 -11.23
N GLU A 82 0.15 3.95 -10.67
CA GLU A 82 -0.06 3.51 -9.29
C GLU A 82 0.65 2.18 -9.05
N THR A 83 0.37 1.18 -9.87
CA THR A 83 0.99 -0.15 -9.74
C THR A 83 2.52 -0.09 -9.90
N ASP A 84 3.04 0.69 -10.84
CA ASP A 84 4.50 0.87 -11.04
C ASP A 84 5.16 1.54 -9.82
N ARG A 85 4.50 2.55 -9.23
CA ARG A 85 4.97 3.22 -8.00
C ARG A 85 5.04 2.24 -6.84
N VAL A 86 4.02 1.41 -6.63
CA VAL A 86 3.99 0.38 -5.58
C VAL A 86 5.04 -0.69 -5.81
N ALA A 87 5.15 -1.21 -7.03
CA ALA A 87 6.16 -2.20 -7.39
C ALA A 87 7.58 -1.69 -7.13
N ARG A 88 7.88 -0.45 -7.51
CA ARG A 88 9.18 0.19 -7.24
C ARG A 88 9.47 0.30 -5.74
N SER A 89 8.46 0.60 -4.93
CA SER A 89 8.60 0.64 -3.46
C SER A 89 8.93 -0.74 -2.90
N ALA A 90 8.14 -1.76 -3.27
CA ALA A 90 8.32 -3.13 -2.82
C ALA A 90 9.70 -3.69 -3.19
N VAL A 91 10.14 -3.48 -4.43
CA VAL A 91 11.48 -3.90 -4.89
C VAL A 91 12.59 -3.22 -4.07
N ARG A 92 12.47 -1.93 -3.79
CA ARG A 92 13.46 -1.20 -3.00
C ARG A 92 13.58 -1.76 -1.58
N ILE A 93 12.46 -2.07 -0.95
CA ILE A 93 12.41 -2.70 0.38
C ILE A 93 13.06 -4.08 0.34
N ALA A 94 12.73 -4.90 -0.66
CA ALA A 94 13.31 -6.24 -0.83
C ALA A 94 14.83 -6.18 -1.03
N LEU A 95 15.33 -5.29 -1.88
CA LEU A 95 16.76 -5.08 -2.10
C LEU A 95 17.46 -4.61 -0.82
N HIS A 96 16.85 -3.71 -0.06
CA HIS A 96 17.39 -3.26 1.22
C HIS A 96 17.47 -4.42 2.22
N ALA A 97 16.41 -5.21 2.38
CA ALA A 97 16.40 -6.38 3.25
C ALA A 97 17.48 -7.41 2.87
N ALA A 98 17.68 -7.64 1.57
CA ALA A 98 18.73 -8.53 1.07
C ALA A 98 20.14 -8.02 1.37
N SER A 99 20.35 -6.69 1.38
CA SER A 99 21.66 -6.09 1.70
C SER A 99 22.03 -6.12 3.18
N VAL A 100 21.03 -6.18 4.07
CA VAL A 100 21.21 -6.14 5.53
C VAL A 100 21.19 -7.54 6.14
N SER A 101 20.60 -8.53 5.46
CA SER A 101 20.57 -9.90 5.94
C SER A 101 21.95 -10.56 5.84
N PRO A 102 22.51 -11.12 6.93
CA PRO A 102 23.73 -11.92 6.82
C PRO A 102 23.44 -13.11 5.91
N THR A 103 24.31 -13.34 4.93
CA THR A 103 24.23 -14.49 4.03
C THR A 103 24.17 -15.77 4.86
N VAL A 104 23.00 -16.39 4.97
CA VAL A 104 22.90 -17.76 5.51
C VAL A 104 23.57 -18.66 4.46
N PRO A 105 24.68 -19.35 4.78
CA PRO A 105 25.29 -20.27 3.84
C PRO A 105 24.26 -21.35 3.52
N LEU A 106 23.89 -21.49 2.24
CA LEU A 106 23.12 -22.63 1.77
C LEU A 106 23.94 -23.88 2.12
N ALA A 107 23.47 -24.66 3.08
CA ALA A 107 24.08 -25.93 3.46
C ALA A 107 24.15 -26.79 2.19
N ARG A 108 25.38 -27.05 1.72
CA ARG A 108 25.59 -27.97 0.61
C ARG A 108 25.14 -29.34 1.07
N SER A 109 24.09 -29.87 0.45
CA SER A 109 23.69 -31.27 0.61
C SER A 109 24.85 -32.13 0.12
N SER A 110 25.54 -32.80 1.04
CA SER A 110 26.46 -33.88 0.72
C SER A 110 25.64 -35.03 0.10
N ALA A 111 25.98 -35.36 -1.14
CA ALA A 111 25.54 -36.60 -1.80
C ALA A 111 26.30 -37.81 -1.23
#